data_AF-A0A846M9C8-F1
#
_entry.id   AF-A0A846M9C8-F1
#
_cell.length_a   1.000
_cell.length_b   1.000
_cell.length_c   1.000
_cell.angle_alpha   90.00
_cell.angle_beta   90.00
_cell.angle_gamma   90.00
#
_symmetry.space_group_name_H-M   'P 1'
#
loop_
_entity.id
_entity.type
_entity.pdbx_description
1 polymer ?
#
loop_
_entity_poly.entity_id
_entity_poly.type
_entity_poly.pdbx_seq_one_letter_code
_entity_poly.pdbx_strand_id
1 'polypeptide(L)'
;MDILKTDEGKKAIQEIMTDEKTKQQLVMEQAIVKETLQQVLTSKEGVKFWEKALQDPKFAESFAKSLKTEHEKTIKALMKDPEYQGMMIDILKNPEMEKAMIDVLKSKEFRQHLQKVITETLNSPLFQAKIQDILIKSAGNIQQGTKKHGGDEGEGGEGEENSGNQQGQGGS
;
A
#
# COMPACT_ATOMS: atom_id res chain seq x y z
N MET A 1 64.00 -31.78 36.90
CA MET A 1 63.50 -30.44 36.52
C MET A 1 62.55 -30.63 35.37
N ASP A 2 61.31 -30.14 35.52
CA ASP A 2 60.21 -30.32 34.58
C ASP A 2 60.45 -29.43 33.33
N ILE A 3 61.05 -30.01 32.28
CA ILE A 3 61.50 -29.31 31.06
C ILE A 3 60.36 -28.54 30.38
N LEU A 4 59.11 -28.91 30.61
CA LEU A 4 57.94 -28.22 30.06
C LEU A 4 57.62 -26.89 30.78
N LYS A 5 58.12 -26.70 32.00
CA LYS A 5 57.90 -25.48 32.80
C LYS A 5 59.00 -24.45 32.66
N THR A 6 60.13 -24.82 32.05
CA THR A 6 61.24 -23.91 31.79
C THR A 6 60.90 -22.95 30.64
N ASP A 7 61.63 -21.84 30.57
CA ASP A 7 61.41 -20.86 29.52
C ASP A 7 61.75 -21.41 28.13
N GLU A 8 62.69 -22.36 28.01
CA GLU A 8 62.90 -23.13 26.78
C GLU A 8 61.70 -23.99 26.41
N GLY A 9 61.07 -24.68 27.37
CA GLY A 9 59.88 -25.52 27.11
C GLY A 9 58.69 -24.70 26.61
N LYS A 10 58.46 -23.52 27.20
CA LYS A 10 57.42 -22.59 26.73
C LYS A 10 57.71 -22.06 25.32
N LYS A 11 58.96 -21.69 25.02
CA LYS A 11 59.36 -21.24 23.68
C LYS A 11 59.17 -22.33 22.63
N ALA A 12 59.55 -23.57 22.93
CA ALA A 12 59.39 -24.70 22.01
C ALA A 12 57.90 -24.98 21.70
N ILE A 13 57.02 -24.92 22.72
CA ILE A 13 55.57 -25.03 22.50
C ILE A 13 55.05 -23.86 21.66
N GLN A 14 55.55 -22.65 21.92
CA GLN A 14 55.14 -21.45 21.18
C GLN A 14 55.55 -21.53 19.70
N GLU A 15 56.75 -22.01 19.39
CA GLU A 15 57.21 -22.27 18.01
C GLU A 15 56.34 -23.32 17.31
N ILE A 16 56.01 -24.42 18.00
CA ILE A 16 55.14 -25.47 17.48
C ILE A 16 53.71 -24.95 17.26
N MET A 17 53.18 -24.10 18.15
CA MET A 17 51.86 -23.47 17.96
C MET A 17 51.85 -22.40 16.86
N THR A 18 53.00 -21.83 16.50
CA THR A 18 53.09 -20.91 15.36
C THR A 18 53.15 -21.60 14.01
N ASP A 19 53.51 -22.88 13.97
CA ASP A 19 53.53 -23.72 12.77
C ASP A 19 52.10 -23.89 12.19
N GLU A 20 51.94 -23.54 10.91
CA GLU A 20 50.64 -23.57 10.19
C GLU A 20 50.00 -24.97 10.20
N LYS A 21 50.80 -26.02 10.10
CA LYS A 21 50.33 -27.41 10.05
C LYS A 21 49.76 -27.82 11.41
N THR A 22 50.44 -27.41 12.47
CA THR A 22 50.01 -27.63 13.85
C THR A 22 48.76 -26.80 14.19
N LYS A 23 48.70 -25.53 13.77
CA LYS A 23 47.49 -24.70 13.89
C LYS A 23 46.29 -25.32 13.21
N GLN A 24 46.48 -25.81 11.98
CA GLN A 24 45.42 -26.51 11.25
C GLN A 24 44.93 -27.74 12.02
N GLN A 25 45.83 -28.62 12.49
CA GLN A 25 45.43 -29.80 13.27
C GLN A 25 44.71 -29.45 14.58
N LEU A 26 45.11 -28.37 15.26
CA LEU A 26 44.47 -27.91 16.50
C LEU A 26 43.08 -27.30 16.26
N VAL A 27 42.91 -26.57 15.15
CA VAL A 27 41.64 -25.91 14.78
C VAL A 27 40.68 -26.87 14.08
N MET A 28 41.17 -27.94 13.46
CA MET A 28 40.39 -28.89 12.65
C MET A 28 39.64 -29.95 13.46
N GLU A 29 39.56 -29.84 14.78
CA GLU A 29 38.69 -30.72 15.57
C GLU A 29 37.22 -30.40 15.28
N GLN A 30 36.71 -30.95 14.17
CA GLN A 30 35.42 -30.61 13.57
C GLN A 30 34.25 -30.75 14.56
N ALA A 31 34.35 -31.68 15.52
CA ALA A 31 33.34 -31.87 16.55
C ALA A 31 33.24 -30.64 17.47
N ILE A 32 34.38 -30.14 17.96
CA ILE A 32 34.44 -28.95 18.82
C ILE A 32 34.05 -27.70 18.05
N VAL A 33 34.52 -27.56 16.81
CA VAL A 33 34.14 -26.41 15.94
C VAL A 33 32.63 -26.40 15.70
N LYS A 34 32.03 -27.56 15.37
CA LYS A 34 30.59 -27.69 15.13
C LYS A 34 29.79 -27.40 16.40
N GLU A 35 30.18 -27.97 17.54
CA GLU A 35 29.50 -27.76 18.82
C GLU A 35 29.58 -26.31 19.26
N THR A 36 30.75 -25.68 19.12
CA THR A 36 30.96 -24.26 19.44
C THR A 36 30.13 -23.37 18.53
N LEU A 37 30.10 -23.63 17.21
CA LEU A 37 29.27 -22.87 16.28
C LEU A 37 27.78 -23.04 16.60
N GLN A 38 27.33 -24.26 16.93
CA GLN A 38 25.95 -24.52 17.30
C GLN A 38 25.58 -23.79 18.59
N GLN A 39 26.43 -23.84 19.62
CA GLN A 39 26.23 -23.11 20.86
C GLN A 39 26.16 -21.61 20.61
N VAL A 40 27.12 -21.03 19.88
CA VAL A 40 27.18 -19.58 19.63
C VAL A 40 25.97 -19.13 18.79
N LEU A 41 25.59 -19.86 17.75
CA LEU A 41 24.48 -19.46 16.87
C LEU A 41 23.11 -19.58 17.55
N THR A 42 22.95 -20.48 18.52
CA THR A 42 21.69 -20.67 19.26
C THR A 42 21.66 -19.92 20.59
N SER A 43 22.77 -19.34 21.03
CA SER A 43 22.84 -18.57 22.27
C SER A 43 22.33 -17.14 22.10
N LYS A 44 22.11 -16.47 23.23
CA LYS A 44 21.76 -15.05 23.28
C LYS A 44 22.85 -14.16 22.66
N GLU A 45 24.11 -14.59 22.73
CA GLU A 45 25.25 -13.91 22.11
C GLU A 45 25.17 -13.98 20.59
N GLY A 46 24.77 -15.11 20.01
CA GLY A 46 24.50 -15.25 18.58
C GLY A 46 23.37 -14.33 18.11
N VAL A 47 22.26 -14.27 18.84
CA VAL A 47 21.16 -13.35 18.54
C VAL A 47 21.65 -11.90 18.56
N LYS A 48 22.39 -11.49 19.60
CA LYS A 48 22.98 -10.13 19.69
C LYS A 48 23.97 -9.84 18.57
N PHE A 49 24.72 -10.84 18.11
CA PHE A 49 25.60 -10.70 16.96
C PHE A 49 24.80 -10.37 15.71
N TRP A 50 23.74 -11.14 15.42
CA TRP A 50 22.88 -10.89 14.26
C TRP A 50 22.15 -9.55 14.34
N GLU A 51 21.64 -9.16 15.52
CA GLU A 51 21.03 -7.84 15.73
C GLU A 51 22.00 -6.71 15.38
N LYS A 52 23.24 -6.77 15.86
CA LYS A 52 24.27 -5.77 15.55
C LYS A 52 24.73 -5.81 14.09
N ALA A 53 24.90 -7.01 13.54
CA ALA A 53 25.36 -7.18 12.15
C ALA A 53 24.31 -6.64 11.17
N LEU A 54 23.02 -6.90 11.41
CA LEU A 54 21.93 -6.40 10.56
C LEU A 54 21.69 -4.88 10.69
N GLN A 55 22.25 -4.22 11.71
CA GLN A 55 22.25 -2.75 11.81
C GLN A 55 23.32 -2.10 10.90
N ASP A 56 24.34 -2.85 10.46
CA ASP A 56 25.30 -2.35 9.46
C ASP A 56 24.67 -2.42 8.06
N PRO A 57 24.46 -1.28 7.37
CA PRO A 57 23.85 -1.26 6.04
C PRO A 57 24.59 -2.10 5.01
N LYS A 58 25.93 -2.18 5.06
CA LYS A 58 26.71 -2.97 4.09
C LYS A 58 26.48 -4.46 4.27
N PHE A 59 26.47 -4.90 5.53
CA PHE A 59 26.18 -6.28 5.87
C PHE A 59 24.73 -6.62 5.53
N ALA A 60 23.77 -5.79 5.94
CA ALA A 60 22.35 -5.96 5.65
C ALA A 60 22.06 -6.02 4.14
N GLU A 61 22.71 -5.17 3.33
CA GLU A 61 22.58 -5.19 1.87
C GLU A 61 23.09 -6.51 1.29
N SER A 62 24.28 -6.94 1.71
CA SER A 62 24.91 -8.18 1.23
C SER A 62 24.07 -9.41 1.61
N PHE A 63 23.57 -9.42 2.85
CA PHE A 63 22.67 -10.44 3.37
C PHE A 63 21.34 -10.47 2.60
N ALA A 64 20.69 -9.31 2.42
CA ALA A 64 19.45 -9.19 1.65
C ALA A 64 19.62 -9.62 0.20
N LYS A 65 20.74 -9.27 -0.46
CA LYS A 65 21.07 -9.74 -1.81
C LYS A 65 21.19 -11.25 -1.88
N SER A 66 21.80 -11.88 -0.87
CA SER A 66 21.91 -13.34 -0.81
C SER A 66 20.55 -14.03 -0.66
N LEU A 67 19.61 -13.42 0.07
CA LEU A 67 18.27 -13.95 0.29
C LEU A 67 17.27 -13.60 -0.82
N LYS A 68 17.60 -12.67 -1.72
CA LYS A 68 16.66 -12.07 -2.68
C LYS A 68 15.83 -13.10 -3.43
N THR A 69 16.46 -14.14 -3.98
CA THR A 69 15.78 -15.15 -4.80
C THR A 69 14.74 -15.94 -4.00
N GLU A 70 15.12 -16.46 -2.82
CA GLU A 70 14.21 -17.24 -1.98
C GLU A 70 13.16 -16.34 -1.31
N HIS A 71 13.51 -15.11 -0.97
CA HIS A 71 12.58 -14.12 -0.43
C HIS A 71 11.51 -13.74 -1.46
N GLU A 72 11.91 -13.49 -2.72
CA GLU A 72 10.99 -13.22 -3.82
C GLU A 72 10.06 -14.40 -4.08
N LYS A 73 10.61 -15.63 -4.08
CA LYS A 73 9.82 -16.86 -4.23
C LYS A 73 8.79 -17.00 -3.11
N THR A 74 9.20 -16.70 -1.88
CA THR A 74 8.32 -16.73 -0.70
C THR A 74 7.20 -15.71 -0.84
N ILE A 75 7.51 -14.46 -1.17
CA ILE A 75 6.48 -13.42 -1.39
C ILE A 75 5.52 -13.82 -2.50
N LYS A 76 6.02 -14.32 -3.65
CA LYS A 76 5.16 -14.79 -4.76
C LYS A 76 4.25 -15.95 -4.36
N ALA A 77 4.72 -16.85 -3.49
CA ALA A 77 3.91 -17.93 -2.95
C ALA A 77 2.84 -17.38 -2.00
N LEU A 78 3.21 -16.48 -1.09
CA LEU A 78 2.30 -15.82 -0.16
C LEU A 78 1.22 -14.99 -0.88
N MET A 79 1.53 -14.37 -2.02
CA MET A 79 0.51 -13.68 -2.83
C MET A 79 -0.63 -14.59 -3.31
N LYS A 80 -0.43 -15.91 -3.31
CA LYS A 80 -1.44 -16.92 -3.65
C LYS A 80 -2.10 -17.54 -2.41
N ASP A 81 -1.62 -17.20 -1.22
CA ASP A 81 -2.14 -17.68 0.05
C ASP A 81 -3.35 -16.83 0.48
N PRO A 82 -4.48 -17.44 0.88
CA PRO A 82 -5.69 -16.70 1.25
C PRO A 82 -5.51 -15.78 2.46
N GLU A 83 -4.73 -16.17 3.47
CA GLU A 83 -4.53 -15.36 4.67
C GLU A 83 -3.71 -14.11 4.32
N TYR A 84 -2.65 -14.30 3.55
CA TYR A 84 -1.82 -13.19 3.08
C TYR A 84 -2.58 -12.26 2.12
N GLN A 85 -3.44 -12.80 1.25
CA GLN A 85 -4.35 -12.00 0.42
C GLN A 85 -5.32 -11.19 1.28
N GLY A 86 -5.86 -11.77 2.35
CA GLY A 86 -6.71 -11.06 3.31
C GLY A 86 -6.00 -9.85 3.89
N MET A 87 -4.77 -10.04 4.39
CA MET A 87 -3.95 -8.94 4.90
C MET A 87 -3.66 -7.87 3.83
N MET A 88 -3.36 -8.28 2.60
CA MET A 88 -3.13 -7.36 1.48
C MET A 88 -4.38 -6.55 1.14
N ILE A 89 -5.56 -7.18 1.14
CA ILE A 89 -6.83 -6.50 0.90
C ILE A 89 -7.08 -5.43 1.97
N ASP A 90 -6.78 -5.71 3.23
CA ASP A 90 -6.96 -4.73 4.30
C ASP A 90 -6.01 -3.53 4.16
N ILE A 91 -4.79 -3.74 3.66
CA ILE A 91 -3.88 -2.65 3.26
C ILE A 91 -4.51 -1.83 2.11
N LEU A 92 -5.09 -2.49 1.11
CA LEU A 92 -5.72 -1.82 -0.04
C LEU A 92 -6.99 -1.03 0.31
N LYS A 93 -7.62 -1.31 1.47
CA LYS A 93 -8.78 -0.57 1.97
C LYS A 93 -8.40 0.70 2.75
N ASN A 94 -7.12 1.03 2.86
CA ASN A 94 -6.73 2.23 3.60
C ASN A 94 -7.22 3.52 2.89
N PRO A 95 -7.34 4.66 3.60
CA PRO A 95 -7.85 5.90 3.01
C PRO A 95 -7.01 6.46 1.85
N GLU A 96 -5.70 6.20 1.83
CA GLU A 96 -4.81 6.66 0.76
C GLU A 96 -5.08 5.90 -0.54
N MET A 97 -5.27 4.59 -0.44
CA MET A 97 -5.63 3.71 -1.56
C MET A 97 -7.05 4.00 -2.04
N GLU A 98 -7.98 4.28 -1.14
CA GLU A 98 -9.33 4.74 -1.50
C GLU A 98 -9.27 6.04 -2.32
N LYS A 99 -8.48 7.02 -1.85
CA LYS A 99 -8.28 8.28 -2.59
C LYS A 99 -7.68 8.04 -3.97
N ALA A 100 -6.65 7.20 -4.06
CA ALA A 100 -6.05 6.82 -5.35
C ALA A 100 -7.08 6.16 -6.27
N MET A 101 -7.93 5.28 -5.74
CA MET A 101 -9.01 4.65 -6.49
C MET A 101 -10.05 5.68 -6.98
N ILE A 102 -10.44 6.63 -6.14
CA ILE A 102 -11.36 7.72 -6.52
C ILE A 102 -10.76 8.58 -7.64
N ASP A 103 -9.46 8.87 -7.59
CA ASP A 103 -8.78 9.64 -8.63
C ASP A 103 -8.77 8.87 -9.96
N VAL A 104 -8.58 7.54 -9.93
CA VAL A 104 -8.74 6.68 -11.11
C VAL A 104 -10.19 6.70 -11.63
N LEU A 105 -11.20 6.63 -10.77
CA LEU A 105 -12.61 6.71 -11.19
C LEU A 105 -12.96 8.08 -11.79
N LYS A 106 -12.28 9.15 -11.37
CA LYS A 106 -12.46 10.51 -11.91
C LYS A 106 -11.63 10.79 -13.16
N SER A 107 -10.73 9.87 -13.54
CA SER A 107 -9.85 9.99 -14.70
C SER A 107 -10.63 10.13 -16.01
N LYS A 108 -10.01 10.72 -17.04
CA LYS A 108 -10.66 10.90 -18.35
C LYS A 108 -10.95 9.55 -19.01
N GLU A 109 -10.05 8.59 -18.81
CA GLU A 109 -10.10 7.23 -19.30
C GLU A 109 -11.31 6.50 -18.72
N PHE A 110 -11.50 6.57 -17.40
CA PHE A 110 -12.67 5.94 -16.77
C PHE A 110 -13.98 6.67 -17.09
N ARG A 111 -13.96 8.01 -17.24
CA ARG A 111 -15.15 8.77 -17.68
C ARG A 111 -15.67 8.36 -19.04
N GLN A 112 -14.80 8.01 -19.99
CA GLN A 112 -15.24 7.50 -21.30
C GLN A 112 -15.99 6.17 -21.16
N HIS A 113 -15.47 5.26 -20.34
CA HIS A 113 -16.15 4.01 -20.02
C HIS A 113 -17.50 4.27 -19.32
N LEU A 114 -17.50 5.17 -18.33
CA LEU A 114 -18.71 5.56 -17.60
C LEU A 114 -19.76 6.18 -18.52
N GLN A 115 -19.37 7.08 -19.43
CA GLN A 115 -20.26 7.68 -20.42
C GLN A 115 -20.88 6.62 -21.34
N LYS A 116 -20.09 5.63 -21.77
CA LYS A 116 -20.60 4.51 -22.57
C LYS A 116 -21.66 3.71 -21.81
N VAL A 117 -21.37 3.32 -20.55
CA VAL A 117 -22.32 2.59 -19.70
C VAL A 117 -23.60 3.40 -19.44
N ILE A 118 -23.48 4.70 -19.18
CA ILE A 118 -24.64 5.61 -19.01
C ILE A 118 -25.45 5.65 -20.30
N THR A 119 -24.80 5.79 -21.46
CA THR A 119 -25.48 5.85 -22.76
C THR A 119 -26.21 4.54 -23.07
N GLU A 120 -25.57 3.39 -22.85
CA GLU A 120 -26.18 2.08 -22.98
C GLU A 120 -27.38 1.89 -22.04
N THR A 121 -27.25 2.36 -20.80
CA THR A 121 -28.34 2.32 -19.79
C THR A 121 -29.51 3.18 -20.22
N LEU A 122 -29.27 4.41 -20.71
CA LEU A 122 -30.32 5.31 -21.20
C LEU A 122 -31.01 4.76 -22.45
N ASN A 123 -30.27 4.05 -23.30
CA ASN A 123 -30.79 3.42 -24.51
C ASN A 123 -31.47 2.07 -24.24
N SER A 124 -31.44 1.57 -23.00
CA SER A 124 -32.16 0.36 -22.62
C SER A 124 -33.67 0.56 -22.81
N PRO A 125 -34.39 -0.39 -23.44
CA PRO A 125 -35.85 -0.31 -23.60
C PRO A 125 -36.59 -0.07 -22.29
N LEU A 126 -36.12 -0.67 -21.19
CA LEU A 126 -36.69 -0.48 -19.86
C LEU A 126 -36.55 0.98 -19.39
N PHE A 127 -35.39 1.58 -19.62
CA PHE A 127 -35.10 2.93 -19.17
C PHE A 127 -35.77 3.97 -20.08
N GLN A 128 -35.78 3.74 -21.40
CA GLN A 128 -36.54 4.54 -22.36
C GLN A 128 -38.04 4.55 -22.03
N ALA A 129 -38.63 3.40 -21.70
CA ALA A 129 -40.03 3.30 -21.28
C ALA A 129 -40.30 4.09 -19.99
N LYS A 130 -39.39 4.00 -19.00
CA LYS A 130 -39.47 4.81 -17.77
C LYS A 130 -39.39 6.31 -18.05
N ILE A 131 -38.47 6.74 -18.90
CA ILE A 131 -38.33 8.14 -19.30
C ILE A 131 -39.63 8.60 -20.00
N GLN A 132 -40.18 7.80 -20.91
CA GLN A 132 -41.44 8.11 -21.60
C GLN A 132 -42.61 8.23 -20.62
N ASP A 133 -42.74 7.31 -19.66
CA ASP A 133 -43.78 7.35 -18.61
C ASP A 133 -43.65 8.62 -17.74
N ILE A 134 -42.43 9.00 -17.34
CA ILE A 134 -42.16 10.24 -16.59
C ILE A 134 -42.56 11.47 -17.41
N LEU A 135 -42.23 11.50 -18.71
CA LEU A 135 -42.58 12.60 -19.61
C LEU A 135 -44.10 12.72 -19.78
N ILE A 136 -44.81 11.61 -19.96
CA ILE A 136 -46.28 11.58 -20.07
C ILE A 136 -46.93 12.07 -18.78
N LYS A 137 -46.48 11.59 -17.61
CA LYS A 137 -46.98 12.05 -16.30
C LYS A 137 -46.76 13.54 -16.08
N SER A 138 -45.59 14.04 -16.47
CA SER A 138 -45.24 15.46 -16.35
C SER A 138 -46.09 16.33 -17.28
N ALA A 139 -46.32 15.89 -18.52
CA ALA A 139 -47.20 16.57 -19.47
C ALA A 139 -48.67 16.57 -19.03
N GLY A 140 -49.15 15.47 -18.45
CA GLY A 140 -50.50 15.38 -17.86
C GLY A 140 -50.69 16.34 -16.69
N ASN A 141 -49.66 16.54 -15.86
CA ASN A 141 -49.68 17.53 -14.77
C ASN A 141 -49.65 18.97 -15.28
N ILE A 142 -48.94 19.25 -16.39
CA ILE A 142 -48.92 20.58 -17.02
C ILE A 142 -50.32 20.93 -17.58
N GLN A 143 -51.02 19.98 -18.21
CA GLN A 143 -52.39 20.19 -18.70
C GLN A 143 -53.43 20.38 -17.59
N GLN A 144 -53.21 19.85 -16.39
CA GLN A 144 -54.03 20.17 -15.22
C GLN A 144 -53.76 21.57 -14.64
N GLY A 145 -52.55 22.12 -14.83
CA GLY A 145 -52.20 23.48 -14.44
C GLY A 145 -52.73 24.56 -15.39
N THR A 146 -52.92 24.26 -16.68
CA THR A 146 -53.36 25.26 -17.68
C THR A 146 -54.88 25.42 -17.80
N LYS A 147 -55.70 24.56 -17.16
CA LYS A 147 -57.17 24.70 -17.18
C LYS A 147 -57.73 25.66 -16.12
N LYS A 148 -56.88 26.37 -15.35
CA LYS A 148 -57.32 27.29 -14.28
C LYS A 148 -57.02 28.77 -14.53
N HIS A 149 -56.67 29.15 -15.75
CA HIS A 149 -56.47 30.56 -16.11
C HIS A 149 -57.08 30.87 -17.48
N GLY A 150 -58.39 31.13 -17.47
CA GLY A 150 -59.15 31.58 -18.62
C GLY A 150 -60.44 32.20 -18.15
N GLY A 151 -60.43 33.53 -18.00
CA GLY A 151 -61.60 34.37 -17.73
C GLY A 151 -61.53 35.10 -16.39
N ASP A 152 -61.04 36.35 -16.39
CA ASP A 152 -61.90 37.54 -16.21
C ASP A 152 -61.08 38.82 -16.44
N GLU A 153 -61.65 39.74 -17.21
CA GLU A 153 -61.16 41.11 -17.45
C GLU A 153 -61.31 41.97 -16.18
N GLY A 154 -60.43 42.96 -15.99
CA GLY A 154 -60.58 43.91 -14.88
C GLY A 154 -59.47 44.93 -14.77
N GLU A 155 -59.49 45.90 -15.69
CA GLU A 155 -59.24 47.34 -15.47
C GLU A 155 -58.44 47.82 -14.24
N GLY A 156 -57.39 48.60 -14.52
CA GLY A 156 -57.17 49.89 -13.83
C GLY A 156 -55.96 49.98 -12.90
N GLY A 157 -55.14 51.01 -13.14
CA GLY A 157 -54.44 51.71 -12.05
C GLY A 157 -52.94 51.92 -12.23
N GLU A 158 -52.59 53.11 -12.71
CA GLU A 158 -51.26 53.72 -12.71
C GLU A 158 -50.59 53.76 -11.33
N GLY A 159 -49.25 53.80 -11.31
CA GLY A 159 -48.47 53.97 -10.08
C GLY A 159 -46.97 54.00 -10.35
N GLU A 160 -46.51 55.20 -10.71
CA GLU A 160 -45.14 55.63 -10.97
C GLU A 160 -44.13 55.37 -9.82
N GLU A 161 -42.87 55.24 -10.25
CA GLU A 161 -41.64 55.78 -9.64
C GLU A 161 -41.02 55.20 -8.35
N ASN A 162 -39.81 54.66 -8.56
CA ASN A 162 -38.53 55.23 -8.10
C ASN A 162 -37.70 54.44 -7.07
N SER A 163 -36.40 54.39 -7.43
CA SER A 163 -35.20 54.37 -6.58
C SER A 163 -34.76 53.07 -5.91
N GLY A 164 -33.58 52.63 -6.33
CA GLY A 164 -32.78 51.62 -5.66
C GLY A 164 -31.40 51.47 -6.31
N ASN A 165 -30.66 52.57 -6.40
CA ASN A 165 -29.23 52.56 -6.69
C ASN A 165 -28.45 52.00 -5.48
N GLN A 166 -27.17 51.67 -5.70
CA GLN A 166 -26.08 51.44 -4.72
C GLN A 166 -25.74 49.95 -4.46
N GLN A 167 -24.78 49.37 -5.19
CA GLN A 167 -23.32 49.45 -4.98
C GLN A 167 -22.85 48.69 -3.74
N GLY A 168 -22.09 47.61 -3.97
CA GLY A 168 -21.48 46.79 -2.93
C GLY A 168 -20.43 45.85 -3.51
N GLN A 169 -19.29 46.42 -3.88
CA GLN A 169 -18.05 45.73 -4.25
C GLN A 169 -17.34 45.29 -2.95
N GLY A 170 -16.79 44.08 -2.89
CA GLY A 170 -15.66 43.77 -2.00
C GLY A 170 -15.70 42.44 -1.23
N GLY A 171 -14.85 41.51 -1.67
CA GLY A 171 -13.80 40.93 -0.80
C GLY A 171 -14.16 39.79 0.15
N SER A 172 -13.88 38.56 -0.28
CA SER A 172 -12.90 37.64 0.31
C SER A 172 -12.58 36.51 -0.66
#